data_AF-A0A0Q4XHZ7-F1
#
_entry.id   AF-A0A0Q4XHZ7-F1
#
_cell.length_a   1.000
_cell.length_b   1.000
_cell.length_c   1.000
_cell.angle_alpha   90.00
_cell.angle_beta   90.00
_cell.angle_gamma   90.00
#
_symmetry.space_group_name_H-M   'P 1'
#
loop_
_entity.id
_entity.type
_entity.pdbx_description
1 polymer ?
#
loop_
_entity_poly.entity_id
_entity_poly.type
_entity_poly.pdbx_seq_one_letter_code
_entity_poly.pdbx_strand_id
1 'polypeptide(L)'
;MPTPSAKSGAPRRRVTLDHQLLTYWEREARRLDALAAAARWGWIARGYARKAERARAQAARSAGREAARDQPIVTAPPEAANEDRAPSA
;
A
#
# COMPACT_ATOMS: atom_id res chain seq x y z
N MET A 1 17.37 17.54 -41.27
CA MET A 1 16.06 17.49 -40.58
C MET A 1 16.04 16.29 -39.65
N PRO A 2 16.35 16.41 -38.35
CA PRO A 2 16.11 15.33 -37.40
C PRO A 2 14.64 15.34 -36.96
N THR A 3 13.95 14.22 -37.11
CA THR A 3 12.59 14.00 -36.58
C THR A 3 12.66 13.77 -35.06
N PRO A 4 11.65 14.22 -34.28
CA PRO A 4 11.63 13.99 -32.85
C PRO A 4 11.37 12.50 -32.57
N SER A 5 12.40 11.81 -32.08
CA SER A 5 12.28 10.48 -31.47
C SER A 5 11.28 10.56 -30.32
N ALA A 6 10.14 9.89 -30.47
CA ALA A 6 9.09 9.84 -29.47
C ALA A 6 9.69 9.41 -28.12
N LYS A 7 9.59 10.27 -27.11
CA LYS A 7 9.93 9.93 -25.74
C LYS A 7 8.92 8.87 -25.29
N SER A 8 9.35 7.62 -25.21
CA SER A 8 8.61 6.56 -24.50
C SER A 8 8.53 6.95 -23.03
N GLY A 9 7.54 7.76 -22.68
CA GLY A 9 7.22 8.07 -21.30
C GLY A 9 6.69 6.80 -20.66
N ALA A 10 7.56 6.07 -19.96
CA ALA A 10 7.11 5.01 -19.07
C ALA A 10 5.99 5.59 -18.18
N PRO A 11 4.83 4.92 -18.08
CA PRO A 11 3.74 5.45 -17.29
C PRO A 11 4.25 5.64 -15.86
N ARG A 12 4.28 6.90 -15.39
CA ARG A 12 4.60 7.19 -13.99
C ARG A 12 3.58 6.45 -13.15
N ARG A 13 4.03 5.37 -12.51
CA ARG A 13 3.23 4.59 -11.57
C ARG A 13 2.67 5.56 -10.54
N ARG A 14 1.35 5.74 -10.52
CA ARG A 14 0.71 6.73 -9.65
C ARG A 14 1.05 6.36 -8.21
N VAL A 15 1.67 7.28 -7.48
CA VAL A 15 2.04 7.03 -6.08
C VAL A 15 0.73 6.97 -5.27
N THR A 16 0.35 5.77 -4.85
CA THR A 16 -0.81 5.56 -3.98
C THR A 16 -0.48 5.98 -2.54
N LEU A 17 -1.50 6.29 -1.75
CA LEU A 17 -1.32 6.57 -0.33
C LEU A 17 -0.72 5.36 0.41
N ASP A 18 -1.14 4.14 0.06
CA ASP A 18 -0.62 2.92 0.67
C ASP A 18 0.86 2.71 0.34
N HIS A 19 1.30 3.06 -0.88
CA HIS A 19 2.71 3.08 -1.24
C HIS A 19 3.52 4.11 -0.41
N GLN A 20 2.96 5.29 -0.13
CA GLN A 20 3.64 6.27 0.74
C GLN A 20 3.73 5.76 2.18
N LEU A 21 2.67 5.11 2.68
CA LEU A 21 2.64 4.51 4.01
C LEU A 21 3.64 3.36 4.12
N LEU A 22 3.79 2.54 3.08
CA LEU A 22 4.81 1.48 3.02
C LEU A 22 6.20 2.04 3.26
N THR A 23 6.62 3.00 2.43
CA THR A 23 7.94 3.62 2.55
C THR A 23 8.14 4.31 3.90
N TYR A 24 7.08 4.94 4.44
CA TYR A 24 7.12 5.57 5.76
C TYR A 24 7.36 4.53 6.86
N TRP A 25 6.57 3.47 6.90
CA TRP A 25 6.66 2.44 7.95
C TRP A 25 7.97 1.67 7.90
N GLU A 26 8.50 1.39 6.71
CA GLU A 26 9.84 0.77 6.55
C GLU A 26 10.96 1.67 7.09
N ARG A 27 10.92 2.97 6.76
CA ARG A 27 11.89 3.93 7.28
C ARG A 27 11.80 4.05 8.79
N GLU A 28 10.58 4.10 9.33
CA GLU A 28 10.36 4.22 10.77
C GLU A 28 10.82 2.95 11.51
N ALA A 29 10.63 1.75 10.94
CA ALA A 29 11.16 0.52 11.50
C ALA A 29 12.69 0.57 11.60
N ARG A 30 13.39 0.96 10.53
CA ARG A 30 14.86 1.11 10.53
C ARG A 30 15.34 2.16 11.53
N ARG A 31 14.63 3.27 11.64
CA ARG A 31 14.92 4.32 12.64
C ARG A 31 14.81 3.78 14.05
N LEU A 32 13.77 3.01 14.34
CA LEU A 32 13.54 2.41 15.65
C LEU A 32 14.58 1.33 15.97
N ASP A 33 15.01 0.55 14.98
CA ASP A 33 16.11 -0.40 15.14
C ASP A 33 17.42 0.32 15.49
N ALA A 34 17.73 1.43 14.82
CA ALA A 34 18.90 2.24 15.12
C ALA A 34 18.84 2.83 16.55
N LEU A 35 17.66 3.31 16.98
CA LEU A 35 17.44 3.78 18.35
C LEU A 35 17.57 2.66 19.39
N ALA A 36 17.10 1.45 19.06
CA ALA A 36 17.26 0.29 19.92
C ALA A 36 18.73 -0.09 20.09
N ALA A 37 19.51 -0.07 18.99
CA ALA A 37 20.95 -0.35 19.01
C ALA A 37 21.75 0.72 19.77
N ALA A 38 21.34 1.99 19.68
CA ALA A 38 21.99 3.10 20.39
C ALA A 38 21.55 3.23 21.87
N ALA A 39 20.54 2.47 22.31
CA ALA A 39 19.99 2.62 23.65
C ALA A 39 20.95 2.07 24.72
N ARG A 40 21.27 2.91 25.70
CA ARG A 40 22.16 2.58 26.83
C ARG A 40 21.53 1.63 27.86
N TRP A 41 20.21 1.54 27.91
CA TRP A 41 19.49 0.66 28.84
C TRP A 41 18.64 -0.36 28.08
N GLY A 42 18.80 -1.64 28.45
CA GLY A 42 18.15 -2.75 27.75
C GLY A 42 16.62 -2.70 27.73
N TRP A 43 15.97 -2.12 28.75
CA TRP A 43 14.50 -1.97 28.74
C TRP A 43 14.03 -0.90 27.73
N ILE A 44 14.82 0.15 27.49
CA ILE A 44 14.57 1.14 26.42
C ILE A 44 14.77 0.48 25.06
N ALA A 45 15.86 -0.27 24.88
CA ALA A 45 16.14 -1.01 23.65
C ALA A 45 14.96 -1.94 23.28
N ARG A 46 14.45 -2.70 24.26
CA ARG A 46 13.24 -3.54 24.09
C ARG A 46 12.01 -2.72 23.72
N GLY A 47 11.84 -1.52 24.28
CA GLY A 47 10.75 -0.61 23.95
C GLY A 47 10.78 -0.18 22.48
N TYR A 48 11.95 0.20 21.98
CA TYR A 48 12.14 0.56 20.56
C TYR A 48 11.99 -0.66 19.63
N ALA A 49 12.54 -1.82 20.00
CA ALA A 49 12.38 -3.05 19.21
C ALA A 49 10.89 -3.42 19.03
N ARG A 50 10.09 -3.35 20.10
CA ARG A 50 8.63 -3.58 19.99
C ARG A 50 7.93 -2.58 19.06
N LYS A 51 8.37 -1.32 19.06
CA LYS A 51 7.84 -0.32 18.13
C LYS A 51 8.25 -0.61 16.69
N ALA A 52 9.50 -1.07 16.47
CA ALA A 52 9.98 -1.47 15.16
C ALA A 52 9.13 -2.62 14.59
N GLU A 53 8.83 -3.64 15.41
CA GLU A 53 7.92 -4.72 15.00
C GLU A 53 6.52 -4.20 14.62
N ARG A 54 5.97 -3.26 15.39
CA ARG A 54 4.67 -2.65 15.05
C ARG A 54 4.72 -1.88 13.73
N ALA A 55 5.82 -1.17 13.45
CA ALA A 55 6.02 -0.48 12.19
C ALA A 55 6.07 -1.48 11.02
N ARG A 56 6.79 -2.59 11.17
CA ARG A 56 6.82 -3.67 10.15
C ARG A 56 5.44 -4.28 9.93
N ALA A 57 4.68 -4.53 10.99
CA ALA A 57 3.30 -5.02 10.88
C ALA A 57 2.39 -4.04 10.13
N GLN A 58 2.55 -2.73 10.33
CA GLN A 58 1.81 -1.71 9.58
C GLN A 58 2.23 -1.67 8.11
N ALA A 59 3.53 -1.79 7.81
CA ALA A 59 4.01 -1.91 6.43
C ALA A 59 3.37 -3.12 5.74
N ALA A 60 3.37 -4.29 6.37
CA ALA A 60 2.75 -5.50 5.82
C ALA A 60 1.25 -5.32 5.51
N ARG A 61 0.50 -4.59 6.35
CA ARG A 61 -0.91 -4.26 6.08
C ARG A 61 -1.07 -3.33 4.87
N SER A 62 -0.23 -2.30 4.74
CA SER A 62 -0.25 -1.43 3.56
C SER A 62 0.15 -2.19 2.30
N ALA A 63 1.08 -3.15 2.37
CA ALA A 63 1.42 -4.02 1.25
C ALA A 63 0.23 -4.85 0.80
N GLY A 64 -0.51 -5.45 1.74
CA GLY A 64 -1.72 -6.19 1.44
C GLY A 64 -2.79 -5.33 0.75
N ARG A 65 -2.97 -4.08 1.19
CA ARG A 65 -3.90 -3.13 0.55
C ARG A 65 -3.47 -2.73 -0.86
N GLU A 66 -2.18 -2.50 -1.08
CA GLU A 66 -1.65 -2.18 -2.40
C GLU A 66 -1.77 -3.38 -3.35
N ALA A 67 -1.46 -4.59 -2.88
CA ALA A 67 -1.64 -5.81 -3.67
C ALA A 67 -3.12 -6.06 -4.03
N ALA A 68 -4.06 -5.71 -3.15
CA ALA A 68 -5.49 -5.77 -3.43
C ALA A 68 -5.95 -4.72 -4.45
N ARG A 69 -5.20 -3.63 -4.67
CA ARG A 69 -5.50 -2.66 -5.75
C ARG A 69 -5.04 -3.14 -7.12
N ASP A 70 -3.95 -3.88 -7.17
CA ASP A 70 -3.45 -4.51 -8.41
C ASP A 70 -4.31 -5.73 -8.82
N GLN A 71 -5.21 -6.18 -7.93
CA GLN A 71 -6.26 -7.16 -8.26
C GLN A 71 -7.46 -6.41 -8.89
N PRO A 72 -7.87 -6.75 -10.13
CA PRO A 72 -9.10 -6.21 -10.68
C PRO A 72 -10.27 -6.66 -9.81
N ILE A 73 -10.98 -5.71 -9.22
CA ILE A 73 -12.31 -5.97 -8.68
C ILE A 73 -13.16 -6.38 -9.88
N VAL A 74 -13.43 -7.68 -10.00
CA VAL A 74 -14.51 -8.17 -10.86
C VAL A 74 -15.79 -7.72 -10.17
N THR A 75 -16.23 -6.50 -10.48
CA THR A 75 -17.61 -6.09 -10.22
C THR A 75 -18.48 -6.99 -11.08
N ALA A 76 -19.10 -8.00 -10.48
CA ALA A 76 -20.21 -8.71 -11.11
C ALA A 76 -21.27 -7.68 -11.53
N PRO A 77 -21.80 -7.73 -12.78
CA PRO A 77 -22.79 -6.77 -13.24
C PRO A 77 -24.06 -6.82 -12.37
N PRO A 78 -24.64 -5.66 -11.98
CA PRO A 78 -25.96 -5.59 -11.36
C PRO A 78 -27.07 -5.74 -12.42
N GLU A 79 -27.13 -6.87 -13.12
CA GLU A 79 -28.06 -7.07 -14.25
C GLU A 79 -28.98 -8.30 -14.07
N ALA A 80 -29.38 -8.61 -12.83
CA ALA A 80 -30.31 -9.72 -12.56
C ALA A 80 -31.40 -9.40 -11.52
N ALA A 81 -31.81 -8.13 -11.39
CA ALA A 81 -32.85 -7.73 -10.43
C ALA A 81 -33.90 -6.76 -10.99
N ASN A 82 -34.00 -6.59 -12.32
CA ASN A 82 -34.96 -5.66 -12.93
C ASN A 82 -35.71 -6.24 -14.15
N GLU A 83 -36.05 -7.52 -14.11
CA GLU A 83 -37.02 -8.12 -15.03
C GLU A 83 -38.05 -8.94 -14.24
N ASP A 84 -38.82 -8.29 -13.36
CA ASP A 84 -40.14 -8.82 -12.97
C ASP A 84 -41.17 -7.69 -12.77
N ARG A 85 -41.09 -6.67 -13.64
CA ARG A 85 -42.20 -5.74 -13.86
C ARG A 85 -42.68 -5.88 -15.29
N ALA A 86 -43.44 -6.93 -15.56
CA ALA A 86 -44.35 -6.95 -16.68
C ALA A 86 -45.75 -6.49 -16.20
N PRO A 87 -46.35 -5.46 -16.81
CA PRO A 87 -47.76 -5.17 -16.66
C PRO A 87 -48.58 -6.12 -17.55
N SER A 88 -49.59 -6.77 -17.01
CA SER A 88 -50.72 -7.35 -17.76
C SER A 88 -51.96 -7.14 -16.90
N ALA A 89 -52.81 -6.18 -17.26
CA ALA A 89 -53.93 -6.29 -18.21
C ALA A 89 -55.19 -6.79 -17.50
#